data_AF-A0A3M1LMK4-F1
#
_entry.id   AF-A0A3M1LMK4-F1
#
_cell.length_a   1.000
_cell.length_b   1.000
_cell.length_c   1.000
_cell.angle_alpha   90.00
_cell.angle_beta   90.00
_cell.angle_gamma   90.00
#
_symmetry.space_group_name_H-M   'P 1'
#
loop_
_entity.id
_entity.type
_entity.pdbx_description
1 polymer ?
#
loop_
_entity_poly.entity_id
_entity_poly.type
_entity_poly.pdbx_seq_one_letter_code
_entity_poly.pdbx_strand_id
1 'polypeptide(L)'
;MRIIPLASESLGVRSLSVFIETKDIKILLDAGVSLAIRYRLLPHTLEYQALKEARRRIKEYAKKADIITISHYHFDHYTQTYDSIEPKFTWSSIEEAGEIYADKQILAKDISKNINYSQKKRGYVFNKRIKRFTDKLAFIDDKILEFGSTRITVSKPLPHGEDNTPLGYVLAYTIDDGNTRLLYASDTQLLSKKSIDYIIDKKPDIVITSAVPTYLRIDEKIKEEGLRNLEMLARNTKLIVDHHIMREKNSLDYIKPLRRYDVKTFAEYLGLKNNLLEANRVELYKKFPPSNHFQQWIKNPSSLPPL
;
A
#
# COMPACT_ATOMS: atom_id res chain seq x y z
N MET A 1 14.93 2.64 -14.63
CA MET A 1 13.85 2.97 -13.67
C MET A 1 14.39 3.27 -12.27
N ARG A 2 13.90 4.32 -11.60
CA ARG A 2 14.17 4.60 -10.17
C ARG A 2 12.94 4.27 -9.33
N ILE A 3 13.14 3.51 -8.25
CA ILE A 3 12.07 3.03 -7.36
C ILE A 3 12.31 3.62 -5.97
N ILE A 4 11.31 4.29 -5.42
CA ILE A 4 11.41 4.98 -4.13
C ILE A 4 10.23 4.57 -3.24
N PRO A 5 10.43 3.56 -2.38
CA PRO A 5 9.45 3.22 -1.36
C PRO A 5 9.17 4.41 -0.43
N LEU A 6 7.90 4.77 -0.22
CA LEU A 6 7.51 5.97 0.54
C LEU A 6 6.95 5.63 1.91
N ALA A 7 6.08 4.62 1.99
CA ALA A 7 5.42 4.24 3.22
C ALA A 7 5.03 2.76 3.17
N SER A 8 5.28 2.07 4.29
CA SER A 8 4.85 0.70 4.54
C SER A 8 5.06 0.31 6.00
N GLU A 9 4.60 -0.87 6.36
CA GLU A 9 4.69 -1.45 7.69
C GLU A 9 6.14 -1.60 8.14
N SER A 10 7.07 -1.95 7.25
CA SER A 10 8.51 -1.94 7.56
C SER A 10 9.06 -0.54 7.85
N LEU A 11 8.36 0.51 7.44
CA LEU A 11 8.65 1.92 7.76
C LEU A 11 7.81 2.46 8.92
N GLY A 12 6.97 1.63 9.54
CA GLY A 12 6.23 1.93 10.77
C GLY A 12 4.79 2.35 10.63
N VAL A 13 4.19 2.28 9.43
CA VAL A 13 2.80 2.70 9.20
C VAL A 13 2.14 1.90 8.09
N ARG A 14 0.81 1.67 8.13
CA ARG A 14 0.14 0.88 7.09
C ARG A 14 0.09 1.64 5.78
N SER A 15 0.76 1.10 4.77
CA SER A 15 0.77 1.61 3.39
C SER A 15 1.49 0.64 2.47
N LEU A 16 1.33 0.81 1.16
CA LEU A 16 2.18 0.20 0.15
C LEU A 16 2.56 1.26 -0.91
N SER A 17 2.79 2.49 -0.47
CA SER A 17 3.02 3.62 -1.37
C SER A 17 4.44 3.66 -1.91
N VAL A 18 4.57 3.78 -3.24
CA VAL A 18 5.85 3.77 -3.95
C VAL A 18 5.85 4.82 -5.04
N PHE A 19 6.93 5.59 -5.14
CA PHE A 19 7.16 6.47 -6.28
C PHE A 19 8.09 5.81 -7.29
N ILE A 20 7.69 5.82 -8.55
CA ILE A 20 8.43 5.28 -9.68
C ILE A 20 8.74 6.42 -10.64
N GLU A 21 10.01 6.56 -11.00
CA GLU A 21 10.47 7.51 -12.01
C GLU A 21 11.09 6.72 -13.15
N THR A 22 10.48 6.83 -14.33
CA THR A 22 11.10 6.42 -15.59
C THR A 22 11.63 7.66 -16.31
N LYS A 23 12.25 7.47 -17.47
CA LYS A 23 12.69 8.60 -18.30
C LYS A 23 11.53 9.36 -18.95
N ASP A 24 10.35 8.75 -19.04
CA ASP A 24 9.19 9.30 -19.75
C ASP A 24 8.07 9.77 -18.81
N ILE A 25 7.94 9.17 -17.62
CA ILE A 25 6.81 9.44 -16.71
C ILE A 25 7.16 9.20 -15.24
N LYS A 26 6.56 9.98 -14.34
CA LYS A 26 6.64 9.81 -12.88
C LYS A 26 5.30 9.36 -12.32
N ILE A 27 5.31 8.24 -11.62
CA ILE A 27 4.12 7.53 -11.15
C ILE A 27 4.20 7.40 -9.63
N LEU A 28 3.18 7.89 -8.93
CA LEU A 28 2.96 7.60 -7.52
C LEU A 28 1.95 6.47 -7.40
N LEU A 29 2.42 5.28 -7.05
CA LEU A 29 1.60 4.12 -6.80
C LEU A 29 0.97 4.23 -5.41
N ASP A 30 -0.36 4.27 -5.37
CA ASP A 30 -1.19 4.25 -4.15
C ASP A 30 -0.78 5.30 -3.10
N ALA A 31 -1.30 6.52 -3.23
CA ALA A 31 -1.02 7.63 -2.31
C ALA A 31 -1.84 7.54 -0.99
N GLY A 32 -1.82 6.38 -0.33
CA GLY A 32 -2.54 6.14 0.91
C GLY A 32 -1.63 5.82 2.09
N VAL A 33 -2.10 6.14 3.29
CA VAL A 33 -1.46 5.75 4.54
C VAL A 33 -2.48 5.76 5.67
N SER A 34 -2.43 4.76 6.54
CA SER A 34 -3.35 4.67 7.67
C SER A 34 -2.75 4.00 8.89
N LEU A 35 -3.48 4.12 10.00
CA LEU A 35 -3.29 3.37 11.24
C LEU A 35 -4.56 2.60 11.55
N ALA A 36 -4.49 1.61 12.45
CA ALA A 36 -5.70 1.01 13.00
C ALA A 36 -5.49 0.41 14.38
N ILE A 37 -6.60 0.02 15.00
CA ILE A 37 -6.62 -0.71 16.27
C ILE A 37 -6.07 -2.13 16.05
N ARG A 38 -5.21 -2.56 16.98
CA ARG A 38 -4.56 -3.88 17.01
C ARG A 38 -4.27 -4.24 18.45
N TYR A 39 -4.40 -5.52 18.81
CA TYR A 39 -4.24 -6.00 20.19
C TYR A 39 -5.14 -5.28 21.21
N ARG A 40 -6.31 -4.78 20.76
CA ARG A 40 -7.23 -3.90 21.52
C ARG A 40 -6.59 -2.58 21.99
N LEU A 41 -5.45 -2.20 21.41
CA LEU A 41 -4.76 -0.94 21.64
C LEU A 41 -4.93 -0.01 20.43
N LEU A 42 -5.10 1.28 20.70
CA LEU A 42 -4.97 2.30 19.67
C LEU A 42 -3.51 2.41 19.20
N PRO A 43 -3.26 3.03 18.04
CA PRO A 43 -1.90 3.27 17.57
C PRO A 43 -1.08 4.01 18.63
N HIS A 44 0.16 3.60 18.79
CA HIS A 44 1.12 4.23 19.69
C HIS A 44 1.54 5.62 19.17
N THR A 45 2.05 6.51 20.03
CA THR A 45 2.52 7.85 19.63
C THR A 45 3.58 7.79 18.51
N LEU A 46 4.49 6.82 18.60
CA LEU A 46 5.48 6.55 17.55
C LEU A 46 4.85 6.18 16.19
N GLU A 47 3.70 5.50 16.18
CA GLU A 47 2.99 5.18 14.93
C GLU A 47 2.37 6.44 14.32
N TYR A 48 1.88 7.38 15.14
CA TYR A 48 1.43 8.69 14.65
C TYR A 48 2.58 9.56 14.13
N GLN A 49 3.77 9.48 14.73
CA GLN A 49 4.97 10.12 14.18
C GLN A 49 5.35 9.52 12.81
N ALA A 50 5.28 8.19 12.67
CA ALA A 50 5.49 7.52 11.38
C ALA A 50 4.42 7.91 10.34
N LEU A 51 3.14 8.04 10.75
CA LEU A 51 2.05 8.54 9.91
C LEU A 51 2.32 9.97 9.42
N LYS A 52 2.75 10.88 10.31
CA LYS A 52 3.13 12.26 9.96
C LYS A 52 4.19 12.28 8.88
N GLU A 53 5.25 11.50 9.07
CA GLU A 53 6.40 11.45 8.17
C GLU A 53 6.06 10.78 6.84
N ALA A 54 5.24 9.74 6.85
CA ALA A 54 4.72 9.12 5.63
C ALA A 54 3.82 10.08 4.83
N ARG A 55 2.91 10.81 5.49
CA ARG A 55 2.09 11.86 4.86
C ARG A 55 2.97 12.91 4.19
N ARG A 56 3.97 13.44 4.92
CA ARG A 56 4.93 14.42 4.38
C ARG A 56 5.61 13.89 3.11
N ARG A 57 6.17 12.69 3.15
CA ARG A 57 6.85 12.07 2.00
C ARG A 57 5.90 11.85 0.82
N ILE A 58 4.71 11.31 1.06
CA ILE A 58 3.69 11.11 0.01
C ILE A 58 3.34 12.43 -0.65
N LYS A 59 3.10 13.51 0.11
CA LYS A 59 2.81 14.84 -0.46
C LYS A 59 3.98 15.40 -1.28
N GLU A 60 5.22 15.25 -0.79
CA GLU A 60 6.41 15.71 -1.51
C GLU A 60 6.62 14.99 -2.85
N TYR A 61 6.34 13.68 -2.90
CA TYR A 61 6.44 12.91 -4.13
C TYR A 61 5.21 13.06 -5.03
N ALA A 62 4.02 13.30 -4.47
CA ALA A 62 2.83 13.64 -5.24
C ALA A 62 3.04 14.93 -6.05
N LYS A 63 3.71 15.94 -5.48
CA LYS A 63 4.09 17.17 -6.21
C LYS A 63 4.97 16.90 -7.44
N LYS A 64 5.77 15.82 -7.42
CA LYS A 64 6.67 15.42 -8.50
C LYS A 64 6.03 14.45 -9.49
N ALA A 65 4.92 13.82 -9.12
CA ALA A 65 4.27 12.80 -9.93
C ALA A 65 3.46 13.44 -11.05
N ASP A 66 3.43 12.79 -12.20
CA ASP A 66 2.51 13.10 -13.30
C ASP A 66 1.20 12.32 -13.12
N ILE A 67 1.34 11.08 -12.65
CA ILE A 67 0.27 10.12 -12.47
C ILE A 67 0.22 9.65 -11.02
N ILE A 68 -1.00 9.52 -10.48
CA ILE A 68 -1.24 8.85 -9.20
C ILE A 68 -2.21 7.68 -9.42
N THR A 69 -1.88 6.50 -8.92
CA THR A 69 -2.73 5.32 -9.06
C THR A 69 -3.57 5.08 -7.80
N ILE A 70 -4.70 4.38 -7.99
CA ILE A 70 -5.49 3.81 -6.90
C ILE A 70 -5.80 2.36 -7.30
N SER A 71 -5.01 1.43 -6.77
CA SER A 71 -5.16 0.00 -7.02
C SER A 71 -6.48 -0.56 -6.50
N HIS A 72 -6.93 -0.04 -5.36
CA HIS A 72 -8.19 -0.37 -4.70
C HIS A 72 -8.50 0.64 -3.57
N TYR A 73 -9.68 0.54 -2.94
CA TYR A 73 -10.19 1.58 -2.04
C TYR A 73 -10.07 1.23 -0.54
N HIS A 74 -8.96 0.61 -0.12
CA HIS A 74 -8.57 0.57 1.29
C HIS A 74 -7.84 1.85 1.70
N PHE A 75 -7.95 2.25 2.98
CA PHE A 75 -7.56 3.59 3.40
C PHE A 75 -6.04 3.84 3.38
N ASP A 76 -5.26 2.77 3.44
CA ASP A 76 -3.82 2.70 3.26
C ASP A 76 -3.36 2.74 1.79
N HIS A 77 -4.28 2.81 0.80
CA HIS A 77 -3.95 2.84 -0.63
C HIS A 77 -4.36 4.11 -1.38
N TYR A 78 -5.18 4.97 -0.78
CA TYR A 78 -5.51 6.28 -1.34
C TYR A 78 -5.68 7.32 -0.24
N THR A 79 -5.65 8.61 -0.58
CA THR A 79 -5.97 9.68 0.36
C THR A 79 -7.45 10.02 0.30
N GLN A 80 -8.12 9.92 1.44
CA GLN A 80 -9.56 10.16 1.53
C GLN A 80 -9.87 11.66 1.46
N THR A 81 -11.04 12.01 0.94
CA THR A 81 -11.50 13.39 0.78
C THR A 81 -12.51 13.76 1.88
N TYR A 82 -12.17 13.58 3.16
CA TYR A 82 -13.05 13.95 4.28
C TYR A 82 -13.22 15.48 4.38
N ASP A 83 -14.38 15.98 4.82
CA ASP A 83 -14.61 17.44 4.90
C ASP A 83 -13.69 18.15 5.90
N SER A 84 -13.31 17.45 6.97
CA SER A 84 -12.30 17.88 7.93
C SER A 84 -11.29 16.77 8.15
N ILE A 85 -10.18 17.09 8.82
CA ILE A 85 -9.15 16.09 9.12
C ILE A 85 -9.74 14.95 9.95
N GLU A 86 -9.53 13.72 9.48
CA GLU A 86 -9.82 12.51 10.25
C GLU A 86 -8.64 12.25 11.18
N PRO A 87 -8.76 12.57 12.48
CA PRO A 87 -7.58 12.71 13.34
C PRO A 87 -7.06 11.38 13.87
N LYS A 88 -7.84 10.31 13.74
CA LYS A 88 -7.60 9.07 14.48
C LYS A 88 -6.72 8.10 13.71
N PHE A 89 -6.87 7.98 12.40
CA PHE A 89 -6.25 6.88 11.67
C PHE A 89 -5.48 7.29 10.42
N THR A 90 -6.03 8.22 9.65
CA THR A 90 -5.54 8.51 8.30
C THR A 90 -4.87 9.86 8.22
N TRP A 91 -5.33 10.82 9.03
CA TRP A 91 -5.01 12.24 8.91
C TRP A 91 -5.29 12.78 7.50
N SER A 92 -6.26 12.16 6.81
CA SER A 92 -6.76 12.62 5.53
C SER A 92 -7.79 13.74 5.73
N SER A 93 -7.82 14.68 4.81
CA SER A 93 -8.86 15.70 4.67
C SER A 93 -8.98 16.09 3.20
N ILE A 94 -9.92 16.98 2.89
CA ILE A 94 -10.08 17.53 1.55
C ILE A 94 -8.87 18.39 1.16
N GLU A 95 -8.24 19.09 2.12
CA GLU A 95 -7.01 19.85 1.92
C GLU A 95 -5.82 18.92 1.61
N GLU A 96 -5.65 17.86 2.40
CA GLU A 96 -4.59 16.86 2.16
C GLU A 96 -4.77 16.15 0.81
N ALA A 97 -6.02 15.85 0.43
CA ALA A 97 -6.34 15.32 -0.89
C ALA A 97 -6.00 16.34 -1.99
N GLY A 98 -6.26 17.63 -1.79
CA GLY A 98 -5.90 18.69 -2.73
C GLY A 98 -4.39 18.79 -2.97
N GLU A 99 -3.58 18.75 -1.91
CA GLU A 99 -2.11 18.76 -2.03
C GLU A 99 -1.56 17.55 -2.81
N ILE A 100 -2.24 16.41 -2.78
CA ILE A 100 -1.82 15.19 -3.46
C ILE A 100 -2.32 15.16 -4.90
N TYR A 101 -3.60 15.46 -5.13
CA TYR A 101 -4.28 15.15 -6.40
C TYR A 101 -4.43 16.33 -7.36
N ALA A 102 -4.14 17.56 -6.94
CA ALA A 102 -4.28 18.75 -7.78
C ALA A 102 -3.51 18.64 -9.10
N ASP A 103 -4.22 18.84 -10.21
CA ASP A 103 -3.74 18.78 -11.61
C ASP A 103 -3.13 17.45 -12.06
N LYS A 104 -3.23 16.41 -11.23
CA LYS A 104 -2.68 15.08 -11.53
C LYS A 104 -3.62 14.27 -12.40
N GLN A 105 -3.06 13.38 -13.22
CA GLN A 105 -3.82 12.30 -13.82
C GLN A 105 -4.00 11.19 -12.79
N ILE A 106 -5.24 10.74 -12.60
CA ILE A 106 -5.57 9.71 -11.61
C ILE A 106 -6.01 8.46 -12.34
N LEU A 107 -5.31 7.37 -12.08
CA LEU A 107 -5.53 6.06 -12.66
C LEU A 107 -6.10 5.12 -11.61
N ALA A 108 -7.41 4.98 -11.59
CA ALA A 108 -8.10 4.30 -10.50
C ALA A 108 -8.76 2.98 -10.94
N LYS A 109 -8.97 2.09 -9.99
CA LYS A 109 -9.83 0.93 -10.14
C LYS A 109 -11.28 1.33 -10.41
N ASP A 110 -11.93 0.66 -11.35
CA ASP A 110 -13.35 0.80 -11.67
C ASP A 110 -14.24 0.52 -10.44
N ILE A 111 -15.21 1.41 -10.21
CA ILE A 111 -16.09 1.40 -9.03
C ILE A 111 -17.46 0.74 -9.29
N SER A 112 -17.68 0.22 -10.48
CA SER A 112 -18.96 -0.34 -10.94
C SER A 112 -18.97 -1.88 -10.97
N LYS A 113 -17.83 -2.51 -11.29
CA LYS A 113 -17.70 -3.97 -11.49
C LYS A 113 -16.54 -4.54 -10.68
N ASN A 114 -16.61 -5.84 -10.37
CA ASN A 114 -15.56 -6.57 -9.63
C ASN A 114 -15.06 -5.77 -8.43
N ILE A 115 -15.99 -5.36 -7.57
CA ILE A 115 -15.74 -4.50 -6.42
C ILE A 115 -16.74 -4.85 -5.32
N ASN A 116 -16.30 -4.85 -4.06
CA ASN A 116 -17.21 -5.07 -2.94
C ASN A 116 -17.95 -3.77 -2.55
N TYR A 117 -18.98 -3.89 -1.72
CA TYR A 117 -19.82 -2.76 -1.33
C TYR A 117 -19.05 -1.63 -0.63
N SER A 118 -18.14 -1.96 0.29
CA SER A 118 -17.34 -0.98 1.04
C SER A 118 -16.44 -0.16 0.11
N GLN A 119 -15.71 -0.84 -0.77
CA GLN A 119 -14.84 -0.22 -1.76
C GLN A 119 -15.66 0.61 -2.77
N LYS A 120 -16.83 0.12 -3.21
CA LYS A 120 -17.74 0.87 -4.08
C LYS A 120 -18.21 2.18 -3.46
N LYS A 121 -18.62 2.16 -2.18
CA LYS A 121 -19.02 3.38 -1.45
C LYS A 121 -17.86 4.37 -1.35
N ARG A 122 -16.67 3.89 -1.00
CA ARG A 122 -15.46 4.71 -0.89
C ARG A 122 -15.05 5.33 -2.23
N GLY A 123 -15.01 4.52 -3.28
CA GLY A 123 -14.70 4.96 -4.64
C GLY A 123 -15.74 5.93 -5.21
N TYR A 124 -17.03 5.74 -4.89
CA TYR A 124 -18.08 6.70 -5.26
C TYR A 124 -17.86 8.08 -4.61
N VAL A 125 -17.57 8.11 -3.30
CA VAL A 125 -17.27 9.37 -2.59
C VAL A 125 -16.05 10.04 -3.19
N PHE A 126 -14.98 9.27 -3.43
CA PHE A 126 -13.74 9.77 -4.03
C PHE A 126 -14.00 10.35 -5.43
N ASN A 127 -14.62 9.59 -6.34
CA ASN A 127 -14.95 10.00 -7.71
C ASN A 127 -15.79 11.30 -7.75
N LYS A 128 -16.72 11.47 -6.81
CA LYS A 128 -17.53 12.69 -6.73
C LYS A 128 -16.70 13.91 -6.31
N ARG A 129 -15.79 13.74 -5.35
CA ARG A 129 -15.06 14.85 -4.70
C ARG A 129 -13.76 15.21 -5.42
N ILE A 130 -13.12 14.25 -6.09
CA ILE A 130 -11.82 14.45 -6.74
C ILE A 130 -11.85 15.45 -7.89
N LYS A 131 -13.02 15.63 -8.51
CA LYS A 131 -13.30 16.66 -9.54
C LYS A 131 -13.03 18.09 -9.08
N ARG A 132 -12.92 18.33 -7.77
CA ARG A 132 -12.49 19.62 -7.21
C ARG A 132 -11.02 19.94 -7.49
N PHE A 133 -10.22 18.93 -7.82
CA PHE A 133 -8.77 19.02 -7.94
C PHE A 133 -8.25 18.66 -9.33
N THR A 134 -8.99 17.83 -10.06
CA THR A 134 -8.61 17.40 -11.42
C THR A 134 -9.80 16.78 -12.15
N ASP A 135 -9.90 17.04 -13.45
CA ASP A 135 -10.84 16.37 -14.35
C ASP A 135 -10.23 15.12 -15.02
N LYS A 136 -8.97 14.79 -14.71
CA LYS A 136 -8.17 13.73 -15.35
C LYS A 136 -8.25 12.39 -14.61
N LEU A 137 -9.44 12.02 -14.12
CA LEU A 137 -9.68 10.69 -13.54
C LEU A 137 -10.05 9.70 -14.64
N ALA A 138 -9.36 8.56 -14.69
CA ALA A 138 -9.68 7.44 -15.57
C ALA A 138 -9.77 6.12 -14.78
N PHE A 139 -10.80 5.33 -15.08
CA PHE A 139 -10.90 3.94 -14.62
C PHE A 139 -10.17 3.02 -15.60
N ILE A 140 -9.18 2.26 -15.10
CA ILE A 140 -8.16 1.62 -15.96
C ILE A 140 -8.02 0.10 -15.81
N ASP A 141 -9.05 -0.57 -15.31
CA ASP A 141 -9.12 -2.03 -15.27
C ASP A 141 -8.83 -2.61 -16.68
N ASP A 142 -7.86 -3.53 -16.78
CA ASP A 142 -7.46 -4.21 -18.04
C ASP A 142 -7.03 -3.26 -19.18
N LYS A 143 -6.26 -2.22 -18.85
CA LYS A 143 -5.75 -1.24 -19.82
C LYS A 143 -4.23 -1.30 -19.99
N ILE A 144 -3.79 -0.87 -21.17
CA ILE A 144 -2.39 -0.58 -21.47
C ILE A 144 -2.29 0.92 -21.79
N LEU A 145 -1.32 1.58 -21.19
CA LEU A 145 -1.01 2.99 -21.39
C LEU A 145 0.44 3.12 -21.82
N GLU A 146 0.72 4.00 -22.77
CA GLU A 146 2.06 4.22 -23.32
C GLU A 146 2.45 5.69 -23.16
N PHE A 147 3.62 5.92 -22.58
CA PHE A 147 4.22 7.23 -22.35
C PHE A 147 5.63 7.20 -22.90
N GLY A 148 5.84 7.75 -24.09
CA GLY A 148 7.11 7.60 -24.80
C GLY A 148 7.45 6.12 -24.99
N SER A 149 8.54 5.66 -24.39
CA SER A 149 8.93 4.24 -24.39
C SER A 149 8.56 3.48 -23.12
N THR A 150 7.92 4.14 -22.16
CA THR A 150 7.42 3.51 -20.95
C THR A 150 6.01 2.98 -21.17
N ARG A 151 5.81 1.68 -20.94
CA ARG A 151 4.50 1.03 -21.01
C ARG A 151 4.00 0.68 -19.61
N ILE A 152 2.77 1.06 -19.30
CA ILE A 152 2.05 0.68 -18.07
C ILE A 152 0.93 -0.29 -18.47
N THR A 153 1.05 -1.56 -18.07
CA THR A 153 0.00 -2.56 -18.22
C THR A 153 -0.71 -2.76 -16.90
N VAL A 154 -2.01 -2.53 -16.88
CA VAL A 154 -2.87 -2.71 -15.71
C VAL A 154 -3.55 -4.06 -15.83
N SER A 155 -3.58 -4.83 -14.74
CA SER A 155 -4.26 -6.12 -14.71
C SER A 155 -5.77 -6.00 -14.90
N LYS A 156 -6.40 -7.10 -15.28
CA LYS A 156 -7.80 -7.33 -14.91
C LYS A 156 -7.94 -7.28 -13.38
N PRO A 157 -9.14 -7.02 -12.83
CA PRO A 157 -9.36 -7.12 -11.39
C PRO A 157 -8.90 -8.49 -10.85
N LEU A 158 -7.91 -8.47 -9.97
CA LEU A 158 -7.37 -9.67 -9.31
C LEU A 158 -7.98 -9.80 -7.91
N PRO A 159 -8.18 -11.03 -7.39
CA PRO A 159 -8.67 -11.21 -6.02
C PRO A 159 -7.77 -10.50 -4.99
N HIS A 160 -8.40 -9.83 -4.03
CA HIS A 160 -7.74 -9.31 -2.83
C HIS A 160 -7.50 -10.48 -1.86
N GLY A 161 -6.40 -11.21 -2.06
CA GLY A 161 -6.12 -12.48 -1.37
C GLY A 161 -6.69 -13.70 -2.06
N GLU A 162 -7.34 -14.58 -1.31
CA GLU A 162 -7.95 -15.81 -1.82
C GLU A 162 -9.11 -15.50 -2.79
N ASP A 163 -9.39 -16.44 -3.70
CA ASP A 163 -10.54 -16.37 -4.61
C ASP A 163 -11.87 -16.37 -3.83
N ASN A 164 -12.87 -15.67 -4.38
CA ASN A 164 -14.26 -15.65 -3.88
C ASN A 164 -14.44 -15.16 -2.42
N THR A 165 -13.54 -14.32 -1.93
CA THR A 165 -13.67 -13.70 -0.61
C THR A 165 -14.43 -12.35 -0.65
N PRO A 166 -15.01 -11.89 0.48
CA PRO A 166 -15.63 -10.57 0.57
C PRO A 166 -14.66 -9.38 0.43
N LEU A 167 -13.34 -9.62 0.42
CA LEU A 167 -12.31 -8.58 0.35
C LEU A 167 -12.35 -7.82 -0.99
N GLY A 168 -12.92 -8.42 -2.03
CA GLY A 168 -13.12 -7.80 -3.33
C GLY A 168 -11.90 -8.00 -4.23
N TYR A 169 -11.56 -6.95 -4.99
CA TYR A 169 -10.54 -7.05 -6.04
C TYR A 169 -9.62 -5.84 -6.04
N VAL A 170 -8.39 -6.06 -6.52
CA VAL A 170 -7.33 -5.05 -6.65
C VAL A 170 -6.79 -5.03 -8.08
N LEU A 171 -6.05 -3.98 -8.40
CA LEU A 171 -5.26 -3.90 -9.64
C LEU A 171 -3.78 -4.09 -9.35
N ALA A 172 -3.12 -4.84 -10.23
CA ALA A 172 -1.68 -4.86 -10.35
C ALA A 172 -1.24 -3.97 -11.53
N TYR A 173 -0.06 -3.35 -11.39
CA TYR A 173 0.51 -2.46 -12.40
C TYR A 173 1.87 -3.01 -12.81
N THR A 174 2.04 -3.29 -14.10
CA THR A 174 3.34 -3.62 -14.70
C THR A 174 3.87 -2.38 -15.41
N ILE A 175 4.99 -1.84 -14.95
CA ILE A 175 5.66 -0.68 -15.53
C ILE A 175 6.93 -1.20 -16.21
N ASP A 176 7.05 -0.96 -17.50
CA ASP A 176 8.17 -1.40 -18.33
C ASP A 176 8.78 -0.18 -19.04
N ASP A 177 10.04 0.15 -18.77
CA ASP A 177 10.75 1.27 -19.40
C ASP A 177 11.67 0.84 -20.57
N GLY A 178 11.54 -0.42 -21.01
CA GLY A 178 12.35 -1.06 -22.04
C GLY A 178 13.65 -1.69 -21.51
N ASN A 179 14.11 -1.30 -20.33
CA ASN A 179 15.30 -1.85 -19.67
C ASN A 179 14.97 -2.61 -18.38
N THR A 180 13.92 -2.19 -17.68
CA THR A 180 13.48 -2.80 -16.42
C THR A 180 11.97 -2.88 -16.39
N ARG A 181 11.47 -4.05 -16.00
CA ARG A 181 10.06 -4.32 -15.77
C ARG A 181 9.79 -4.52 -14.28
N LEU A 182 9.04 -3.58 -13.71
CA LEU A 182 8.53 -3.66 -12.35
C LEU A 182 7.06 -4.06 -12.35
N LEU A 183 6.68 -5.01 -11.49
CA LEU A 183 5.29 -5.34 -11.22
C LEU A 183 4.94 -4.97 -9.78
N TYR A 184 4.01 -4.04 -9.61
CA TYR A 184 3.35 -3.75 -8.35
C TYR A 184 2.10 -4.61 -8.22
N ALA A 185 2.15 -5.63 -7.36
CA ALA A 185 1.11 -6.63 -7.19
C ALA A 185 0.00 -6.20 -6.22
N SER A 186 0.12 -5.00 -5.62
CA SER A 186 -0.81 -4.47 -4.63
C SER A 186 -1.12 -5.54 -3.55
N ASP A 187 -2.39 -5.60 -3.18
CA ASP A 187 -2.98 -6.41 -2.14
C ASP A 187 -3.50 -7.77 -2.63
N THR A 188 -2.84 -8.34 -3.65
CA THR A 188 -3.15 -9.71 -4.10
C THR A 188 -2.84 -10.77 -3.05
N GLN A 189 -1.97 -10.45 -2.07
CA GLN A 189 -1.46 -11.33 -1.00
C GLN A 189 -0.82 -12.64 -1.49
N LEU A 190 -0.71 -12.84 -2.81
CA LEU A 190 -0.19 -14.05 -3.46
C LEU A 190 -0.96 -15.33 -3.10
N LEU A 191 -2.28 -15.21 -2.87
CA LEU A 191 -3.16 -16.31 -2.43
C LEU A 191 -4.18 -16.77 -3.49
N SER A 192 -4.10 -16.25 -4.71
CA SER A 192 -4.91 -16.72 -5.83
C SER A 192 -4.00 -17.14 -6.98
N LYS A 193 -4.29 -18.29 -7.58
CA LYS A 193 -3.61 -18.76 -8.78
C LYS A 193 -3.67 -17.73 -9.91
N LYS A 194 -4.79 -17.01 -10.05
CA LYS A 194 -4.94 -15.96 -11.08
C LYS A 194 -3.92 -14.84 -10.91
N SER A 195 -3.67 -14.43 -9.66
CA SER A 195 -2.69 -13.41 -9.33
C SER A 195 -1.27 -13.90 -9.61
N ILE A 196 -0.96 -15.14 -9.22
CA ILE A 196 0.35 -15.76 -9.47
C ILE A 196 0.62 -15.93 -10.97
N ASP A 197 -0.34 -16.50 -11.71
CA ASP A 197 -0.24 -16.69 -13.16
C ASP A 197 -0.03 -15.34 -13.87
N TYR A 198 -0.76 -14.29 -13.45
CA TYR A 198 -0.58 -12.95 -13.99
C TYR A 198 0.84 -12.42 -13.76
N ILE A 199 1.38 -12.57 -12.54
CA ILE A 199 2.74 -12.12 -12.23
C ILE A 199 3.76 -12.85 -13.09
N ILE A 200 3.64 -14.17 -13.22
CA ILE A 200 4.55 -15.00 -14.03
C ILE A 200 4.46 -14.62 -15.52
N ASP A 201 3.26 -14.46 -16.07
CA ASP A 201 3.03 -14.06 -17.46
C ASP A 201 3.73 -12.73 -17.80
N LYS A 202 3.71 -11.78 -16.86
CA LYS A 202 4.35 -10.48 -17.06
C LYS A 202 5.88 -10.54 -17.00
N LYS A 203 6.49 -11.64 -16.55
CA LYS A 203 7.96 -11.83 -16.48
C LYS A 203 8.70 -10.59 -15.94
N PRO A 204 8.37 -10.10 -14.73
CA PRO A 204 9.01 -8.91 -14.17
C PRO A 204 10.42 -9.19 -13.66
N ASP A 205 11.27 -8.16 -13.69
CA ASP A 205 12.58 -8.15 -13.04
C ASP A 205 12.45 -7.90 -11.53
N ILE A 206 11.44 -7.10 -11.16
CA ILE A 206 11.16 -6.68 -9.78
C ILE A 206 9.67 -6.82 -9.48
N VAL A 207 9.31 -7.44 -8.37
CA VAL A 207 7.92 -7.51 -7.86
C VAL A 207 7.82 -6.83 -6.51
N ILE A 208 6.85 -5.94 -6.37
CA ILE A 208 6.42 -5.36 -5.09
C ILE A 208 5.10 -6.02 -4.68
N THR A 209 5.01 -6.60 -3.48
CA THR A 209 3.82 -7.35 -3.06
C THR A 209 3.58 -7.27 -1.55
N SER A 210 2.30 -7.30 -1.15
CA SER A 210 1.90 -7.33 0.26
C SER A 210 2.05 -8.70 0.95
N ALA A 211 2.12 -9.77 0.14
CA ALA A 211 2.18 -11.16 0.57
C ALA A 211 1.13 -11.56 1.64
N VAL A 212 1.26 -12.76 2.19
CA VAL A 212 0.24 -13.37 3.03
C VAL A 212 0.07 -12.61 4.35
N PRO A 213 -1.17 -12.31 4.78
CA PRO A 213 -1.44 -11.65 6.05
C PRO A 213 -1.34 -12.63 7.23
N THR A 214 -0.12 -13.07 7.60
CA THR A 214 0.10 -14.08 8.66
C THR A 214 -0.51 -13.73 10.02
N TYR A 215 -0.70 -12.43 10.26
CA TYR A 215 -1.32 -11.86 11.46
C TYR A 215 -2.83 -12.15 11.59
N LEU A 216 -3.48 -12.64 10.53
CA LEU A 216 -4.87 -13.11 10.53
C LEU A 216 -4.93 -14.58 10.97
N ARG A 217 -6.09 -15.00 11.48
CA ARG A 217 -6.32 -16.39 11.85
C ARG A 217 -6.64 -17.20 10.59
N ILE A 218 -5.60 -17.56 9.85
CA ILE A 218 -5.65 -18.38 8.63
C ILE A 218 -5.05 -19.77 8.87
N ASP A 219 -5.41 -20.73 8.02
CA ASP A 219 -4.84 -22.09 8.05
C ASP A 219 -3.32 -22.03 7.82
N GLU A 220 -2.57 -22.87 8.53
CA GLU A 220 -1.12 -22.98 8.36
C GLU A 220 -0.75 -23.39 6.92
N LYS A 221 -1.59 -24.19 6.26
CA LYS A 221 -1.43 -24.53 4.84
C LYS A 221 -1.40 -23.31 3.93
N ILE A 222 -2.21 -22.29 4.23
CA ILE A 222 -2.25 -21.03 3.46
C ILE A 222 -0.95 -20.25 3.67
N LYS A 223 -0.41 -20.26 4.90
CA LYS A 223 0.90 -19.64 5.16
C LYS A 223 2.02 -20.38 4.43
N GLU A 224 2.02 -21.70 4.44
CA GLU A 224 3.02 -22.49 3.69
C GLU A 224 2.92 -22.28 2.18
N GLU A 225 1.69 -22.19 1.65
CA GLU A 225 1.45 -21.88 0.24
C GLU A 225 1.96 -20.49 -0.12
N GLY A 226 1.68 -19.49 0.72
CA GLY A 226 2.23 -18.15 0.57
C GLY A 226 3.75 -18.10 0.48
N LEU A 227 4.42 -18.86 1.36
CA LEU A 227 5.88 -18.92 1.38
C LEU A 227 6.42 -19.61 0.12
N ARG A 228 5.75 -20.68 -0.34
CA ARG A 228 6.07 -21.37 -1.59
C ARG A 228 5.89 -20.46 -2.82
N ASN A 229 4.81 -19.68 -2.86
CA ASN A 229 4.55 -18.73 -3.93
C ASN A 229 5.61 -17.62 -3.97
N LEU A 230 5.98 -17.08 -2.80
CA LEU A 230 7.09 -16.14 -2.70
C LEU A 230 8.41 -16.74 -3.15
N GLU A 231 8.75 -17.96 -2.69
CA GLU A 231 9.97 -18.64 -3.10
C GLU A 231 10.03 -18.86 -4.61
N MET A 232 8.93 -19.29 -5.21
CA MET A 232 8.85 -19.50 -6.65
C MET A 232 9.17 -18.21 -7.43
N LEU A 233 8.60 -17.08 -7.01
CA LEU A 233 8.89 -15.79 -7.62
C LEU A 233 10.33 -15.33 -7.36
N ALA A 234 10.83 -15.52 -6.13
CA ALA A 234 12.16 -15.07 -5.72
C ALA A 234 13.32 -15.73 -6.48
N ARG A 235 13.09 -16.91 -7.08
CA ARG A 235 14.11 -17.64 -7.84
C ARG A 235 14.62 -16.89 -9.08
N ASN A 236 13.78 -16.08 -9.70
CA ASN A 236 14.09 -15.40 -10.97
C ASN A 236 13.82 -13.89 -10.94
N THR A 237 13.33 -13.38 -9.81
CA THR A 237 12.84 -12.01 -9.70
C THR A 237 13.25 -11.43 -8.36
N LYS A 238 13.66 -10.17 -8.34
CA LYS A 238 13.86 -9.44 -7.10
C LYS A 238 12.51 -9.16 -6.44
N LEU A 239 12.35 -9.50 -5.17
CA LEU A 239 11.12 -9.23 -4.44
C LEU A 239 11.30 -8.11 -3.42
N ILE A 240 10.34 -7.20 -3.42
CA ILE A 240 10.11 -6.25 -2.34
C ILE A 240 8.80 -6.64 -1.66
N VAL A 241 8.91 -7.23 -0.48
CA VAL A 241 7.80 -7.85 0.27
C VAL A 241 7.54 -7.05 1.53
N ASP A 242 6.34 -6.49 1.67
CA ASP A 242 6.01 -5.59 2.77
C ASP A 242 4.50 -5.61 3.07
N HIS A 243 3.97 -4.62 3.78
CA HIS A 243 2.54 -4.44 4.00
C HIS A 243 1.89 -5.53 4.86
N HIS A 244 0.97 -6.33 4.31
CA HIS A 244 0.20 -7.33 5.06
C HIS A 244 1.10 -8.30 5.83
N ILE A 245 2.14 -8.80 5.19
CA ILE A 245 3.08 -9.75 5.78
C ILE A 245 3.84 -9.19 6.98
N MET A 246 3.96 -7.87 7.12
CA MET A 246 4.79 -7.19 8.13
C MET A 246 4.03 -6.75 9.39
N ARG A 247 2.74 -7.10 9.51
CA ARG A 247 1.88 -6.70 10.65
C ARG A 247 2.00 -7.61 11.88
N GLU A 248 2.93 -8.55 11.89
CA GLU A 248 3.16 -9.48 13.00
C GLU A 248 4.62 -9.46 13.47
N LYS A 249 4.84 -9.84 14.73
CA LYS A 249 6.17 -9.78 15.34
C LYS A 249 7.18 -10.71 14.65
N ASN A 250 6.71 -11.88 14.22
CA ASN A 250 7.55 -12.92 13.62
C ASN A 250 7.57 -12.86 12.08
N SER A 251 7.06 -11.77 11.49
CA SER A 251 7.00 -11.57 10.03
C SER A 251 8.36 -11.72 9.35
N LEU A 252 9.43 -11.22 9.99
CA LEU A 252 10.79 -11.33 9.46
C LEU A 252 11.32 -12.76 9.50
N ASP A 253 10.92 -13.55 10.51
CA ASP A 253 11.27 -14.97 10.60
C ASP A 253 10.55 -15.78 9.52
N TYR A 254 9.29 -15.45 9.23
CA TYR A 254 8.52 -16.10 8.16
C TYR A 254 9.19 -15.96 6.78
N ILE A 255 9.71 -14.77 6.43
CA ILE A 255 10.42 -14.57 5.15
C ILE A 255 11.92 -14.93 5.22
N LYS A 256 12.44 -15.31 6.39
CA LYS A 256 13.87 -15.63 6.59
C LYS A 256 14.39 -16.71 5.61
N PRO A 257 13.66 -17.78 5.28
CA PRO A 257 14.12 -18.78 4.31
C PRO A 257 14.36 -18.19 2.91
N LEU A 258 13.70 -17.08 2.58
CA LEU A 258 13.81 -16.42 1.27
C LEU A 258 15.03 -15.52 1.15
N ARG A 259 15.76 -15.26 2.24
CA ARG A 259 16.93 -14.36 2.27
C ARG A 259 18.13 -14.87 1.49
N ARG A 260 18.09 -16.13 1.03
CA ARG A 260 19.05 -16.68 0.05
C ARG A 260 18.85 -16.11 -1.37
N TYR A 261 17.71 -15.46 -1.62
CA TYR A 261 17.38 -14.75 -2.86
C TYR A 261 17.37 -13.22 -2.61
N ASP A 262 17.23 -12.40 -3.66
CA ASP A 262 17.09 -10.93 -3.52
C ASP A 262 15.68 -10.55 -3.06
N VAL A 263 15.40 -10.80 -1.78
CA VAL A 263 14.14 -10.46 -1.11
C VAL A 263 14.40 -9.42 -0.02
N LYS A 264 13.73 -8.27 -0.14
CA LYS A 264 13.87 -7.12 0.78
C LYS A 264 12.51 -6.60 1.22
N THR A 265 12.46 -5.95 2.37
CA THR A 265 11.35 -5.05 2.74
C THR A 265 11.57 -3.65 2.14
N PHE A 266 10.64 -2.71 2.31
CA PHE A 266 10.86 -1.31 1.90
C PHE A 266 12.01 -0.69 2.70
N ALA A 267 12.04 -0.90 4.02
CA ALA A 267 13.10 -0.41 4.87
C ALA A 267 14.47 -0.91 4.40
N GLU A 268 14.61 -2.21 4.15
CA GLU A 268 15.88 -2.80 3.72
C GLU A 268 16.27 -2.38 2.29
N TYR A 269 15.29 -2.21 1.39
CA TYR A 269 15.54 -1.65 0.06
C TYR A 269 16.14 -0.23 0.15
N LEU A 270 15.69 0.55 1.13
CA LEU A 270 16.21 1.90 1.45
C LEU A 270 17.50 1.88 2.29
N GLY A 271 18.03 0.71 2.67
CA GLY A 271 19.20 0.60 3.54
C GLY A 271 18.92 0.92 5.02
N LEU A 272 17.65 0.92 5.42
CA LEU A 272 17.17 1.16 6.78
C LEU A 272 16.91 -0.15 7.53
N LYS A 273 16.81 -0.05 8.85
CA LYS A 273 16.32 -1.15 9.70
C LYS A 273 14.79 -1.17 9.67
N ASN A 274 14.21 -2.38 9.65
CA ASN A 274 12.76 -2.57 9.77
C ASN A 274 12.24 -1.96 11.08
N ASN A 275 11.19 -1.15 10.99
CA ASN A 275 10.55 -0.46 12.09
C ASN A 275 9.10 -0.92 12.24
N LEU A 276 8.87 -2.18 12.63
CA LEU A 276 7.54 -2.80 12.69
C LEU A 276 6.72 -2.31 13.91
N LEU A 277 6.31 -1.04 13.91
CA LEU A 277 5.71 -0.38 15.08
C LEU A 277 4.39 -1.04 15.50
N GLU A 278 3.47 -1.28 14.56
CA GLU A 278 2.20 -1.93 14.88
C GLU A 278 2.41 -3.36 15.43
N ALA A 279 3.29 -4.14 14.81
CA ALA A 279 3.59 -5.51 15.25
C ALA A 279 4.15 -5.56 16.68
N ASN A 280 4.90 -4.52 17.08
CA ASN A 280 5.52 -4.39 18.40
C ASN A 280 4.69 -3.54 19.37
N ARG A 281 3.46 -3.14 19.01
CA ARG A 281 2.66 -2.17 19.78
C ARG A 281 2.50 -2.52 21.24
N VAL A 282 2.26 -3.79 21.57
CA VAL A 282 2.13 -4.24 22.98
C VAL A 282 3.40 -3.95 23.78
N GLU A 283 4.57 -4.14 23.18
CA GLU A 283 5.84 -3.82 23.84
C GLU A 283 6.09 -2.33 23.91
N LEU A 284 5.71 -1.57 22.87
CA LEU A 284 5.83 -0.12 22.86
C LEU A 284 5.03 0.51 24.01
N TYR A 285 3.77 0.11 24.20
CA TYR A 285 2.95 0.59 25.32
C TYR A 285 3.53 0.24 26.70
N LYS A 286 4.24 -0.88 26.82
CA LYS A 286 4.89 -1.29 28.08
C LYS A 286 6.18 -0.52 28.35
N LYS A 287 7.03 -0.34 27.33
CA LYS A 287 8.35 0.29 27.46
C LYS A 287 8.27 1.82 27.44
N PHE A 288 7.33 2.37 26.68
CA PHE A 288 7.16 3.80 26.43
C PHE A 288 5.69 4.21 26.58
N PRO A 289 5.10 4.11 27.79
CA PRO A 289 3.69 4.42 27.97
C PRO A 289 3.37 5.85 27.49
N PRO A 290 2.29 6.05 26.71
CA PRO A 290 1.92 7.39 26.24
C PRO A 290 1.58 8.34 27.39
N SER A 291 1.83 9.64 27.16
CA SER A 291 1.56 10.70 28.12
C SER A 291 0.09 10.76 28.55
N ASN A 292 -0.18 11.34 29.72
CA ASN A 292 -1.55 11.54 30.20
C ASN A 292 -2.41 12.34 29.22
N HIS A 293 -1.84 13.34 28.55
CA HIS A 293 -2.52 14.12 27.51
C HIS A 293 -2.95 13.24 26.33
N PHE A 294 -2.06 12.37 25.84
CA PHE A 294 -2.39 11.43 24.77
C PHE A 294 -3.44 10.40 25.21
N GLN A 295 -3.37 9.92 26.46
CA GLN A 295 -4.38 9.01 27.01
C GLN A 295 -5.76 9.66 27.16
N GLN A 296 -5.81 10.96 27.47
CA GLN A 296 -7.07 11.72 27.45
C GLN A 296 -7.60 11.87 26.03
N TRP A 297 -6.73 12.22 25.07
CA TRP A 297 -7.08 12.34 23.66
C TRP A 297 -7.68 11.05 23.08
N ILE A 298 -7.13 9.88 23.44
CA ILE A 298 -7.63 8.56 23.04
C ILE A 298 -9.15 8.40 23.31
N LYS A 299 -9.66 8.97 24.40
CA LYS A 299 -11.06 8.85 24.80
C LYS A 299 -11.99 9.66 23.91
N ASN A 300 -11.52 10.76 23.33
CA ASN A 300 -12.29 11.63 22.46
C ASN A 300 -11.40 12.32 21.40
N PRO A 301 -11.05 11.63 20.30
CA PRO A 301 -10.15 12.18 19.28
C PRO A 301 -10.90 13.14 18.35
N SER A 302 -10.94 14.42 18.72
CA SER A 302 -11.57 15.51 17.94
C SER A 302 -10.57 16.38 17.16
N SER A 303 -9.29 16.29 17.49
CA SER A 303 -8.17 17.02 16.85
C SER A 303 -6.97 16.09 16.68
N LEU A 304 -5.88 16.54 16.04
CA LEU A 304 -4.65 15.75 15.98
C LEU A 304 -4.11 15.44 17.38
N PRO A 305 -3.50 14.27 17.59
CA PRO A 305 -3.01 13.87 18.91
C PRO A 305 -1.85 14.76 19.37
N PRO A 306 -1.72 14.99 20.70
CA PRO A 306 -0.52 15.59 21.29
C PRO A 306 0.60 14.53 21.27
N LEU A 307 1.53 14.66 20.33
CA LEU A 307 2.66 13.74 20.13
C LEU A 307 3.86 14.01 21.04
#